data_AF-A0A841LCW1-F1
#
_entry.id   AF-A0A841LCW1-F1
#
_cell.length_a   1.000
_cell.length_b   1.000
_cell.length_c   1.000
_cell.angle_alpha   90.00
_cell.angle_beta   90.00
_cell.angle_gamma   90.00
#
_symmetry.space_group_name_H-M   'P 1'
#
loop_
_entity.id
_entity.type
_entity.pdbx_description
1 polymer ?
#
loop_
_entity_poly.entity_id
_entity_poly.type
_entity_poly.pdbx_seq_one_letter_code
_entity_poly.pdbx_strand_id
1 'polypeptide(L)'
;MMRRLALMLCQASGRLLPASRKRWADAMFVELAHAGNDRSALVFAAGCLHAALHERLRDLDTRFAAGLWSIGIVTALFAVWQMLCAAHGIAVIFGATDGMHVALVGRGASASLIARYDAARPVVVGCFVLLGCAQLAGAWFLSRSQLRRFVLASCASLIIAATAVGIQLSIIWKLDGVPSEFYALLVQAVAVPALLGWFQRQQDRPEET
;
A
#
# COMPACT_ATOMS: atom_id res chain seq x y z
N MET A 1 -42.39 -15.12 -3.97
CA MET A 1 -40.94 -15.14 -4.27
C MET A 1 -40.32 -13.75 -4.15
N MET A 2 -40.97 -12.71 -4.68
CA MET A 2 -40.52 -11.31 -4.62
C MET A 2 -40.35 -10.77 -3.19
N ARG A 3 -41.28 -11.06 -2.26
CA ARG A 3 -41.13 -10.67 -0.84
C ARG A 3 -39.83 -11.19 -0.18
N ARG A 4 -39.43 -12.43 -0.49
CA ARG A 4 -38.18 -13.02 0.05
C ARG A 4 -36.95 -12.29 -0.50
N LEU A 5 -36.97 -11.91 -1.78
CA LEU A 5 -35.90 -11.14 -2.40
C LEU A 5 -35.78 -9.74 -1.76
N ALA A 6 -36.91 -9.06 -1.51
CA ALA A 6 -36.91 -7.78 -0.81
C ALA A 6 -36.29 -7.89 0.60
N LEU A 7 -36.64 -8.94 1.36
CA LEU A 7 -36.04 -9.21 2.68
C LEU A 7 -34.52 -9.46 2.59
N MET A 8 -34.06 -10.24 1.60
CA MET A 8 -32.63 -10.49 1.38
C MET A 8 -31.87 -9.21 1.05
N LEU A 9 -32.43 -8.35 0.19
CA LEU A 9 -31.85 -7.05 -0.14
C LEU A 9 -31.76 -6.14 1.08
N CYS A 10 -32.80 -6.10 1.92
CA CYS A 10 -32.80 -5.31 3.15
C CYS A 10 -31.79 -5.83 4.18
N GLN A 11 -31.64 -7.17 4.30
CA GLN A 11 -30.57 -7.79 5.11
C GLN A 11 -29.18 -7.43 4.60
N ALA A 12 -28.97 -7.48 3.29
CA ALA A 12 -27.70 -7.07 2.69
C ALA A 12 -27.42 -5.58 2.96
N SER A 13 -28.43 -4.72 2.83
CA SER A 13 -28.33 -3.28 3.13
C SER A 13 -27.92 -3.01 4.58
N GLY A 14 -28.57 -3.69 5.53
CA GLY A 14 -28.24 -3.57 6.96
C GLY A 14 -26.81 -4.02 7.30
N ARG A 15 -26.28 -5.03 6.60
CA ARG A 15 -24.87 -5.47 6.74
C ARG A 15 -23.87 -4.52 6.11
N LEU A 16 -24.29 -3.78 5.08
CA LEU A 16 -23.45 -2.77 4.43
C LEU A 16 -23.37 -1.49 5.24
N LEU A 17 -24.42 -1.12 5.99
CA LEU A 17 -24.40 0.10 6.79
C LEU A 17 -23.26 0.11 7.83
N PRO A 18 -22.65 1.28 8.12
CA PRO A 18 -21.71 1.45 9.22
C PRO A 18 -22.35 1.09 10.57
N ALA A 19 -21.53 0.67 11.54
CA ALA A 19 -22.03 0.27 12.86
C ALA A 19 -22.80 1.40 13.58
N SER A 20 -22.41 2.66 13.35
CA SER A 20 -23.09 3.86 13.86
C SER A 20 -24.53 4.01 13.35
N ARG A 21 -24.87 3.39 12.20
CA ARG A 21 -26.19 3.46 11.55
C ARG A 21 -27.06 2.24 11.82
N LYS A 22 -26.75 1.43 12.84
CA LYS A 22 -27.54 0.23 13.19
C LYS A 22 -29.04 0.53 13.38
N ARG A 23 -29.39 1.64 14.04
CA ARG A 23 -30.79 2.09 14.20
C ARG A 23 -31.50 2.34 12.88
N TRP A 24 -30.78 2.80 11.86
CA TRP A 24 -31.33 2.99 10.52
C TRP A 24 -31.60 1.65 9.84
N ALA A 25 -30.70 0.67 9.98
CA ALA A 25 -30.94 -0.69 9.50
C ALA A 25 -32.18 -1.32 10.14
N ASP A 26 -32.36 -1.16 11.45
CA ASP A 26 -33.53 -1.66 12.17
C ASP A 26 -34.83 -0.99 11.67
N ALA A 27 -34.80 0.32 11.43
CA ALA A 27 -35.93 1.06 10.86
C ALA A 27 -36.29 0.58 9.43
N MET A 28 -35.31 0.31 8.57
CA MET A 28 -35.55 -0.25 7.23
C MET A 28 -36.33 -1.57 7.28
N PHE A 29 -36.03 -2.45 8.24
CA PHE A 29 -36.76 -3.70 8.42
C PHE A 29 -38.21 -3.48 8.83
N VAL A 30 -38.45 -2.55 9.75
CA VAL A 30 -39.80 -2.21 10.21
C VAL A 30 -40.60 -1.61 9.04
N GLU A 31 -40.04 -0.68 8.28
CA GLU A 31 -40.72 -0.08 7.12
C GLU A 31 -41.01 -1.10 6.02
N LEU A 32 -40.07 -2.01 5.74
CA LEU A 32 -40.29 -3.08 4.78
C LEU A 32 -41.46 -4.00 5.17
N ALA A 33 -41.66 -4.25 6.47
CA ALA A 33 -42.79 -5.04 6.96
C ALA A 33 -44.14 -4.38 6.62
N HIS A 34 -44.20 -3.05 6.59
CA HIS A 34 -45.41 -2.27 6.28
C HIS A 34 -45.64 -2.04 4.78
N ALA A 35 -44.75 -2.50 3.90
CA ALA A 35 -44.93 -2.36 2.46
C ALA A 35 -46.17 -3.14 1.96
N GLY A 36 -47.14 -2.41 1.38
CA GLY A 36 -48.47 -2.95 1.04
C GLY A 36 -48.53 -3.96 -0.11
N ASN A 37 -47.48 -4.10 -0.93
CA ASN A 37 -47.40 -5.16 -1.95
C ASN A 37 -45.95 -5.59 -2.23
N ASP A 38 -45.77 -6.71 -2.93
CA ASP A 38 -44.44 -7.29 -3.21
C ASP A 38 -43.55 -6.39 -4.09
N ARG A 39 -44.15 -5.63 -5.01
CA ARG A 39 -43.41 -4.72 -5.90
C ARG A 39 -42.89 -3.51 -5.14
N SER A 40 -43.72 -2.89 -4.29
CA SER A 40 -43.31 -1.76 -3.45
C SER A 40 -42.24 -2.18 -2.44
N ALA A 41 -42.37 -3.38 -1.85
CA ALA A 41 -41.35 -3.96 -0.99
C ALA A 41 -39.99 -4.09 -1.71
N LEU A 42 -39.97 -4.56 -2.97
CA LEU A 42 -38.74 -4.67 -3.74
C LEU A 42 -38.12 -3.31 -4.10
N VAL A 43 -38.94 -2.35 -4.54
CA VAL A 43 -38.46 -1.00 -4.87
C VAL A 43 -37.88 -0.32 -3.63
N PHE A 44 -38.56 -0.45 -2.49
CA PHE A 44 -38.07 0.04 -1.21
C PHE A 44 -36.73 -0.60 -0.83
N ALA A 45 -36.64 -1.94 -0.86
CA ALA A 45 -35.41 -2.65 -0.51
C ALA A 45 -34.24 -2.32 -1.44
N ALA A 46 -34.50 -2.07 -2.74
CA ALA A 46 -33.50 -1.59 -3.68
C ALA A 46 -33.03 -0.17 -3.35
N GLY A 47 -33.95 0.73 -2.96
CA GLY A 47 -33.64 2.06 -2.45
C GLY A 47 -32.78 2.02 -1.18
N CYS A 48 -33.12 1.14 -0.23
CA CYS A 48 -32.31 0.88 0.96
C CYS A 48 -30.89 0.41 0.61
N LEU A 49 -30.75 -0.49 -0.36
CA LEU A 49 -29.45 -0.97 -0.80
C LEU A 49 -28.62 0.14 -1.43
N HIS A 50 -29.23 0.95 -2.29
CA HIS A 50 -28.56 2.10 -2.89
C HIS A 50 -28.13 3.12 -1.83
N ALA A 51 -29.00 3.45 -0.88
CA ALA A 51 -28.69 4.37 0.21
C ALA A 51 -27.60 3.81 1.15
N ALA A 52 -27.63 2.52 1.46
CA ALA A 52 -26.61 1.86 2.27
C ALA A 52 -25.24 1.84 1.56
N LEU A 53 -25.21 1.60 0.25
CA LEU A 53 -24.00 1.71 -0.56
C LEU A 53 -23.47 3.14 -0.57
N HIS A 54 -24.33 4.13 -0.76
CA HIS A 54 -23.95 5.53 -0.77
C HIS A 54 -23.41 5.99 0.59
N GLU A 55 -24.06 5.58 1.69
CA GLU A 55 -23.59 5.88 3.04
C GLU A 55 -22.24 5.19 3.33
N ARG A 56 -22.08 3.93 2.93
CA ARG A 56 -20.80 3.21 3.05
C ARG A 56 -19.68 3.90 2.27
N LEU A 57 -19.98 4.48 1.11
CA LEU A 57 -19.01 5.28 0.35
C LEU A 57 -18.73 6.64 0.99
N ARG A 58 -19.58 7.15 1.88
CA ARG A 58 -19.36 8.40 2.65
C ARG A 58 -18.70 8.17 4.00
N ASP A 59 -18.90 6.98 4.56
CA ASP A 59 -18.34 6.56 5.83
C ASP A 59 -16.82 6.70 5.85
N LEU A 60 -16.33 7.51 6.79
CA LEU A 60 -14.91 7.84 6.92
C LEU A 60 -14.07 6.60 7.21
N ASP A 61 -14.60 5.65 7.99
CA ASP A 61 -13.92 4.40 8.32
C ASP A 61 -13.74 3.52 7.08
N THR A 62 -14.77 3.42 6.24
CA THR A 62 -14.68 2.68 4.98
C THR A 62 -13.70 3.33 4.00
N ARG A 63 -13.71 4.65 3.87
CA ARG A 63 -12.75 5.40 3.04
C ARG A 63 -11.33 5.23 3.55
N PHE A 64 -11.15 5.27 4.87
CA PHE A 64 -9.88 5.07 5.52
C PHE A 64 -9.34 3.65 5.27
N ALA A 65 -10.17 2.63 5.45
CA ALA A 65 -9.81 1.25 5.15
C ALA A 65 -9.42 1.08 3.67
N ALA A 66 -10.21 1.63 2.74
CA ALA A 66 -9.90 1.60 1.31
C ALA A 66 -8.57 2.31 0.98
N GLY A 67 -8.30 3.44 1.63
CA GLY A 67 -7.03 4.16 1.54
C GLY A 67 -5.85 3.33 2.04
N LEU A 68 -5.97 2.72 3.22
CA LEU A 68 -4.94 1.83 3.77
C LEU A 68 -4.70 0.60 2.87
N TRP A 69 -5.75 0.03 2.30
CA TRP A 69 -5.63 -1.06 1.33
C TRP A 69 -4.90 -0.63 0.06
N SER A 70 -5.22 0.55 -0.46
CA SER A 70 -4.54 1.11 -1.64
C SER A 70 -3.05 1.31 -1.38
N ILE A 71 -2.70 1.92 -0.24
CA ILE A 71 -1.30 2.11 0.19
C ILE A 71 -0.62 0.74 0.38
N GLY A 72 -1.30 -0.23 1.00
CA GLY A 72 -0.79 -1.58 1.22
C GLY A 72 -0.49 -2.31 -0.09
N ILE A 73 -1.39 -2.24 -1.08
CA ILE A 73 -1.22 -2.85 -2.40
C ILE A 73 -0.03 -2.23 -3.13
N VAL A 74 0.04 -0.89 -3.18
CA VAL A 74 1.18 -0.20 -3.80
C VAL A 74 2.48 -0.61 -3.11
N THR A 75 2.53 -0.58 -1.78
CA THR A 75 3.71 -1.00 -1.01
C THR A 75 4.13 -2.44 -1.32
N ALA A 76 3.16 -3.36 -1.44
CA ALA A 76 3.44 -4.75 -1.79
C ALA A 76 3.99 -4.91 -3.22
N LEU A 77 3.47 -4.16 -4.20
CA LEU A 77 3.97 -4.17 -5.57
C LEU A 77 5.43 -3.70 -5.64
N PHE A 78 5.78 -2.65 -4.90
CA PHE A 78 7.17 -2.19 -4.80
C PHE A 78 8.07 -3.22 -4.12
N ALA A 79 7.57 -3.91 -3.10
CA ALA A 79 8.32 -4.97 -2.45
C ALA A 79 8.62 -6.14 -3.41
N VAL A 80 7.65 -6.53 -4.24
CA VAL A 80 7.83 -7.55 -5.29
C VAL A 80 8.87 -7.07 -6.30
N TRP A 81 8.78 -5.82 -6.75
CA TRP A 81 9.77 -5.23 -7.66
C TRP A 81 11.19 -5.32 -7.08
N GLN A 82 11.39 -4.96 -5.81
CA GLN A 82 12.69 -5.06 -5.16
C GLN A 82 13.18 -6.50 -5.01
N MET A 83 12.28 -7.44 -4.75
CA MET A 83 12.63 -8.86 -4.72
C MET A 83 13.09 -9.37 -6.08
N LEU A 84 12.50 -8.86 -7.18
CA LEU A 84 12.97 -9.14 -8.54
C LEU A 84 14.36 -8.54 -8.79
N CYS A 85 14.61 -7.30 -8.36
CA CYS A 85 15.94 -6.67 -8.43
C CYS A 85 16.98 -7.47 -7.62
N ALA A 86 16.61 -7.91 -6.41
CA ALA A 86 17.46 -8.76 -5.58
C ALA A 86 17.74 -10.10 -6.25
N ALA A 87 16.73 -10.77 -6.80
CA ALA A 87 16.89 -12.04 -7.51
C ALA A 87 17.82 -11.89 -8.73
N HIS A 88 17.70 -10.80 -9.49
CA HIS A 88 18.62 -10.48 -10.57
C HIS A 88 20.05 -10.25 -10.06
N GLY A 89 20.22 -9.48 -8.98
CA GLY A 89 21.53 -9.26 -8.36
C GLY A 89 22.17 -10.54 -7.82
N ILE A 90 21.38 -11.46 -7.25
CA ILE A 90 21.82 -12.80 -6.85
C ILE A 90 22.29 -13.58 -8.08
N ALA A 91 21.52 -13.60 -9.17
CA ALA A 91 21.92 -14.28 -10.39
C ALA A 91 23.25 -13.73 -10.94
N VAL A 92 23.45 -12.41 -10.88
CA VAL A 92 24.71 -11.76 -11.26
C VAL A 92 25.88 -12.21 -10.36
N ILE A 93 25.66 -12.34 -9.04
CA ILE A 93 26.69 -12.87 -8.12
C ILE A 93 27.08 -14.32 -8.52
N PHE A 94 26.13 -15.10 -9.04
CA PHE A 94 26.36 -16.45 -9.54
C PHE A 94 26.78 -16.52 -11.02
N GLY A 95 27.21 -15.40 -11.61
CA GLY A 95 27.84 -15.38 -12.94
C GLY A 95 26.91 -15.00 -14.09
N ALA A 96 25.68 -14.54 -13.83
CA ALA A 96 24.86 -13.90 -14.87
C ALA A 96 25.50 -12.57 -15.34
N THR A 97 25.17 -12.16 -16.56
CA THR A 97 25.67 -10.92 -17.16
C THR A 97 25.17 -9.69 -16.40
N ASP A 98 26.10 -8.86 -15.93
CA ASP A 98 25.82 -7.60 -15.26
C ASP A 98 25.89 -6.42 -16.24
N GLY A 99 24.73 -5.87 -16.59
CA GLY A 99 24.65 -4.71 -17.48
C GLY A 99 25.39 -3.48 -16.94
N MET A 100 25.46 -3.31 -15.62
CA MET A 100 26.15 -2.17 -15.00
C MET A 100 27.66 -2.34 -15.05
N HIS A 101 28.17 -3.55 -14.78
CA HIS A 101 29.59 -3.84 -14.94
C HIS A 101 30.03 -3.64 -16.40
N VAL A 102 29.25 -4.14 -17.37
CA VAL A 102 29.51 -3.93 -18.80
C VAL A 102 29.49 -2.44 -19.16
N ALA A 103 28.55 -1.67 -18.63
CA ALA A 103 28.49 -0.22 -18.85
C ALA A 103 29.68 0.53 -18.24
N LEU A 104 30.16 0.14 -17.05
CA LEU A 104 31.33 0.73 -16.41
C LEU A 104 32.60 0.47 -17.25
N VAL A 105 32.79 -0.77 -17.72
CA VAL A 105 33.90 -1.11 -18.61
C VAL A 105 33.80 -0.34 -19.92
N GLY A 106 32.61 -0.29 -20.54
CA GLY A 106 32.37 0.42 -21.80
C GLY A 106 32.60 1.93 -21.71
N ARG A 107 32.45 2.54 -20.53
CA ARG A 107 32.74 3.96 -20.27
C ARG A 107 34.19 4.22 -19.82
N GLY A 108 35.04 3.19 -19.78
CA GLY A 108 36.44 3.35 -19.37
C GLY A 108 36.62 3.63 -17.88
N ALA A 109 35.73 3.13 -17.02
CA ALA A 109 35.87 3.24 -15.58
C ALA A 109 37.22 2.68 -15.09
N SER A 110 37.80 3.27 -14.04
CA SER A 110 39.05 2.78 -13.47
C SER A 110 38.88 1.37 -12.88
N ALA A 111 39.92 0.54 -12.96
CA ALA A 111 39.93 -0.79 -12.35
C ALA A 111 39.62 -0.76 -10.84
N SER A 112 40.05 0.31 -10.15
CA SER A 112 39.76 0.52 -8.73
C SER A 112 38.28 0.81 -8.47
N LEU A 113 37.57 1.48 -9.38
CA LEU A 113 36.14 1.73 -9.26
C LEU A 113 35.34 0.45 -9.50
N ILE A 114 35.72 -0.34 -10.51
CA ILE A 114 35.11 -1.64 -10.81
C ILE A 114 35.26 -2.59 -9.61
N ALA A 115 36.46 -2.69 -9.03
CA ALA A 115 36.69 -3.51 -7.85
C ALA A 115 35.84 -3.10 -6.63
N ARG A 116 35.65 -1.79 -6.41
CA ARG A 116 34.76 -1.29 -5.34
C ARG A 116 33.30 -1.62 -5.60
N TYR A 117 32.85 -1.51 -6.85
CA TYR A 117 31.51 -1.88 -7.26
C TYR A 117 31.24 -3.38 -7.02
N ASP A 118 32.15 -4.24 -7.48
CA ASP A 118 32.02 -5.69 -7.31
C ASP A 118 32.03 -6.08 -5.82
N ALA A 119 32.86 -5.42 -4.99
CA ALA A 119 32.89 -5.65 -3.54
C ALA A 119 31.61 -5.19 -2.82
N ALA A 120 30.97 -4.11 -3.29
CA ALA A 120 29.75 -3.58 -2.70
C ALA A 120 28.47 -4.31 -3.17
N ARG A 121 28.51 -5.00 -4.32
CA ARG A 121 27.37 -5.71 -4.91
C ARG A 121 26.60 -6.60 -3.92
N PRO A 122 27.23 -7.52 -3.16
CA PRO A 122 26.48 -8.38 -2.23
C PRO A 122 25.76 -7.60 -1.13
N VAL A 123 26.33 -6.48 -0.68
CA VAL A 123 25.70 -5.63 0.34
C VAL A 123 24.46 -4.96 -0.24
N VAL A 124 24.54 -4.42 -1.45
CA VAL A 124 23.39 -3.79 -2.13
C VAL A 124 22.27 -4.80 -2.38
N VAL A 125 22.61 -6.02 -2.81
CA VAL A 125 21.64 -7.12 -2.98
C VAL A 125 20.97 -7.47 -1.65
N GLY A 126 21.76 -7.58 -0.57
CA GLY A 126 21.23 -7.80 0.78
C GLY A 126 20.27 -6.69 1.23
N CYS A 127 20.60 -5.42 0.94
CA CYS A 127 19.71 -4.30 1.22
C CYS A 127 18.38 -4.42 0.47
N PHE A 128 18.36 -4.82 -0.80
CA PHE A 128 17.12 -5.00 -1.56
C PHE A 128 16.23 -6.11 -0.96
N VAL A 129 16.83 -7.24 -0.56
CA VAL A 129 16.07 -8.32 0.10
C VAL A 129 15.46 -7.83 1.41
N LEU A 130 16.26 -7.18 2.25
CA LEU A 130 15.79 -6.65 3.53
C LEU A 130 14.71 -5.58 3.35
N LEU A 131 14.86 -4.70 2.36
CA LEU A 131 13.90 -3.66 2.05
C LEU A 131 12.57 -4.26 1.54
N GLY A 132 12.62 -5.24 0.64
CA GLY A 132 11.40 -5.91 0.17
C GLY A 132 10.70 -6.68 1.29
N CYS A 133 11.44 -7.35 2.18
CA CYS A 133 10.87 -8.00 3.37
C CYS A 133 10.19 -6.99 4.30
N ALA A 134 10.85 -5.85 4.55
CA ALA A 134 10.31 -4.81 5.41
C ALA A 134 9.05 -4.16 4.81
N GLN A 135 9.01 -3.96 3.50
CA GLN A 135 7.84 -3.45 2.79
C GLN A 135 6.67 -4.44 2.76
N LEU A 136 6.92 -5.74 2.55
CA LEU A 136 5.89 -6.78 2.68
C LEU A 136 5.33 -6.84 4.10
N ALA A 137 6.20 -6.76 5.12
CA ALA A 137 5.75 -6.68 6.51
C ALA A 137 4.91 -5.41 6.76
N GLY A 138 5.31 -4.27 6.18
CA GLY A 138 4.55 -3.03 6.22
C GLY A 138 3.15 -3.18 5.60
N ALA A 139 3.06 -3.70 4.39
CA ALA A 139 1.79 -3.97 3.70
C ALA A 139 0.89 -4.92 4.51
N TRP A 140 1.48 -5.96 5.10
CA TRP A 140 0.78 -6.88 6.00
C TRP A 140 0.22 -6.18 7.25
N PHE A 141 1.01 -5.33 7.92
CA PHE A 141 0.53 -4.58 9.08
C PHE A 141 -0.57 -3.58 8.73
N LEU A 142 -0.49 -2.93 7.55
CA LEU A 142 -1.57 -2.06 7.04
C LEU A 142 -2.86 -2.84 6.83
N SER A 143 -2.79 -4.06 6.25
CA SER A 143 -3.98 -4.90 6.05
C SER A 143 -4.70 -5.29 7.34
N ARG A 144 -3.98 -5.29 8.47
CA ARG A 144 -4.51 -5.58 9.82
C ARG A 144 -4.77 -4.32 10.65
N SER A 145 -4.65 -3.13 10.07
CA SER A 145 -4.78 -1.84 10.75
C SER A 145 -3.81 -1.66 11.94
N GLN A 146 -2.66 -2.34 11.94
CA GLN A 146 -1.66 -2.29 13.01
C GLN A 146 -0.66 -1.16 12.78
N LEU A 147 -1.13 0.09 12.86
CA LEU A 147 -0.36 1.29 12.47
C LEU A 147 0.99 1.43 13.21
N ARG A 148 1.05 1.09 14.50
CA ARG A 148 2.32 1.16 15.27
C ARG A 148 3.41 0.27 14.69
N ARG A 149 3.05 -0.97 14.30
CA ARG A 149 4.00 -1.92 13.70
C ARG A 149 4.36 -1.53 12.28
N PHE A 150 3.40 -0.98 11.55
CA PHE A 150 3.66 -0.40 10.24
C PHE A 150 4.70 0.73 10.30
N VAL A 151 4.60 1.65 11.28
CA VAL A 151 5.58 2.73 11.46
C VAL A 151 6.98 2.17 11.74
N LEU A 152 7.10 1.16 12.60
CA LEU A 152 8.38 0.50 12.86
C LEU A 152 8.98 -0.14 11.61
N ALA A 153 8.16 -0.86 10.83
CA ALA A 153 8.60 -1.45 9.55
C ALA A 153 9.01 -0.38 8.53
N SER A 154 8.33 0.76 8.51
CA SER A 154 8.65 1.90 7.65
C SER A 154 9.97 2.56 8.05
N CYS A 155 10.21 2.75 9.36
CA CYS A 155 11.49 3.26 9.87
C CYS A 155 12.65 2.30 9.53
N ALA A 156 12.45 0.99 9.69
CA ALA A 156 13.45 -0.01 9.29
C ALA A 156 13.74 0.08 7.77
N SER A 157 12.69 0.18 6.95
CA SER A 157 12.81 0.34 5.50
C SER A 157 13.60 1.61 5.13
N LEU A 158 13.33 2.73 5.81
CA LEU A 158 14.06 3.99 5.61
C LEU A 158 15.56 3.86 5.92
N ILE A 159 15.91 3.22 7.04
CA ILE A 159 17.31 3.00 7.42
C ILE A 159 18.02 2.11 6.38
N ILE A 160 17.37 1.03 5.94
CA ILE A 160 17.92 0.13 4.92
C ILE A 160 18.11 0.87 3.59
N ALA A 161 17.10 1.64 3.15
CA ALA A 161 17.17 2.42 1.92
C ALA A 161 18.28 3.49 1.98
N ALA A 162 18.38 4.23 3.09
CA ALA A 162 19.42 5.23 3.29
C ALA A 162 20.83 4.61 3.26
N THR A 163 20.98 3.42 3.85
CA THR A 163 22.25 2.68 3.83
C THR A 163 22.61 2.26 2.40
N ALA A 164 21.66 1.71 1.64
CA ALA A 164 21.88 1.31 0.25
C ALA A 164 22.28 2.51 -0.63
N VAL A 165 21.58 3.64 -0.48
CA VAL A 165 21.88 4.90 -1.18
C VAL A 165 23.28 5.40 -0.81
N GLY A 166 23.63 5.40 0.48
CA GLY A 166 24.95 5.82 0.96
C GLY A 166 26.09 4.99 0.36
N ILE A 167 25.91 3.66 0.30
CA ILE A 167 26.88 2.76 -0.36
C ILE A 167 27.01 3.12 -1.84
N GLN A 168 25.91 3.32 -2.55
CA GLN A 168 25.97 3.64 -3.97
C GLN A 168 26.57 5.00 -4.27
N LEU A 169 26.21 6.04 -3.51
CA LEU A 169 26.79 7.37 -3.64
C LEU A 169 28.30 7.36 -3.37
N SER A 170 28.78 6.46 -2.49
CA SER A 170 30.22 6.28 -2.27
C SER A 170 30.97 5.70 -3.49
N ILE A 171 30.26 5.06 -4.41
CA ILE A 171 30.81 4.42 -5.61
C ILE A 171 30.59 5.32 -6.84
N ILE A 172 29.37 5.83 -7.03
CA ILE A 172 28.91 6.49 -8.26
C ILE A 172 28.48 7.94 -7.97
N TRP A 173 29.38 8.74 -7.39
CA TRP A 173 29.08 10.15 -7.06
C TRP A 173 28.94 11.06 -8.31
N LYS A 174 29.45 10.64 -9.48
CA LYS A 174 29.77 11.56 -10.61
C LYS A 174 29.38 11.08 -12.01
N LEU A 175 28.65 9.99 -12.17
CA LEU A 175 28.24 9.54 -13.51
C LEU A 175 26.98 10.31 -13.93
N ASP A 176 27.17 11.40 -14.66
CA ASP A 176 26.10 12.14 -15.32
C ASP A 176 25.22 11.17 -16.13
N GLY A 177 23.91 11.25 -15.91
CA GLY A 177 22.90 10.54 -16.70
C GLY A 177 22.60 9.09 -16.31
N VAL A 178 23.07 8.58 -15.16
CA VAL A 178 22.56 7.30 -14.63
C VAL A 178 21.36 7.59 -13.70
N PRO A 179 20.12 7.27 -14.11
CA PRO A 179 18.97 7.41 -13.22
C PRO A 179 19.16 6.46 -12.03
N SER A 180 19.38 7.03 -10.85
CA SER A 180 19.42 6.25 -9.62
C SER A 180 17.99 5.89 -9.24
N GLU A 181 17.63 4.63 -9.48
CA GLU A 181 16.34 4.02 -9.07
C GLU A 181 16.07 4.18 -7.56
N PHE A 182 17.12 4.50 -6.79
CA PHE A 182 17.08 4.70 -5.36
C PHE A 182 16.51 6.05 -4.93
N TYR A 183 16.51 7.08 -5.80
CA TYR A 183 15.80 8.33 -5.51
C TYR A 183 14.29 8.09 -5.41
N ALA A 184 13.73 7.28 -6.32
CA ALA A 184 12.31 6.93 -6.27
C ALA A 184 11.97 6.16 -4.97
N LEU A 185 12.86 5.27 -4.53
CA LEU A 185 12.71 4.52 -3.27
C LEU A 185 12.76 5.42 -2.04
N LEU A 186 13.66 6.39 -2.01
CA LEU A 186 13.80 7.32 -0.89
C LEU A 186 12.59 8.27 -0.82
N VAL A 187 12.14 8.78 -1.97
CA VAL A 187 10.91 9.58 -2.08
C VAL A 187 9.71 8.78 -1.59
N GLN A 188 9.58 7.52 -1.99
CA GLN A 188 8.45 6.68 -1.58
C GLN A 188 8.49 6.35 -0.08
N ALA A 189 9.67 6.04 0.46
CA ALA A 189 9.84 5.74 1.87
C ALA A 189 9.54 6.95 2.78
N VAL A 190 9.66 8.19 2.26
CA VAL A 190 9.28 9.43 2.94
C VAL A 190 7.81 9.78 2.71
N ALA A 191 7.31 9.61 1.48
CA ALA A 191 5.95 10.00 1.10
C ALA A 191 4.87 9.20 1.84
N VAL A 192 5.08 7.89 2.03
CA VAL A 192 4.07 7.03 2.68
C VAL A 192 3.86 7.40 4.16
N PRO A 193 4.90 7.54 5.01
CA PRO A 193 4.73 8.03 6.39
C PRO A 193 4.16 9.45 6.46
N ALA A 194 4.57 10.34 5.56
CA ALA A 194 4.07 11.72 5.52
C ALA A 194 2.57 11.78 5.20
N LEU A 195 2.11 11.00 4.22
CA LEU A 195 0.70 10.86 3.89
C LEU A 195 -0.10 10.28 5.06
N LEU A 196 0.42 9.24 5.72
CA LEU A 196 -0.23 8.66 6.91
C LEU A 196 -0.32 9.64 8.08
N GLY A 197 0.76 10.38 8.36
CA GLY A 197 0.76 11.40 9.42
C GLY A 197 -0.19 12.56 9.10
N TRP A 198 -0.30 12.96 7.83
CA TRP A 198 -1.27 13.95 7.40
C TRP A 198 -2.72 13.44 7.54
N PHE A 199 -2.98 12.19 7.15
CA PHE A 199 -4.30 11.57 7.30
C PHE A 199 -4.73 11.45 8.77
N GLN A 200 -3.82 11.08 9.67
CA GLN A 200 -4.10 11.04 11.12
C GLN A 200 -4.49 12.42 11.66
N ARG A 201 -3.76 13.48 11.29
CA ARG A 201 -4.11 14.84 11.70
C ARG A 201 -5.47 15.30 11.19
N GLN A 202 -5.93 14.80 10.04
CA GLN A 202 -7.27 15.10 9.55
C GLN A 202 -8.36 14.42 10.38
N GLN A 203 -8.09 13.23 10.92
CA GLN A 203 -9.04 12.53 11.81
C GLN A 203 -9.15 13.19 13.19
N ASP A 204 -8.04 13.76 13.70
CA ASP A 204 -8.02 14.41 15.01
C ASP A 204 -8.63 15.82 15.01
N ARG A 205 -9.00 16.37 13.85
CA ARG A 205 -9.69 17.67 13.81
C ARG A 205 -11.10 17.49 14.37
N PRO A 206 -11.44 18.09 15.53
CA PRO A 206 -12.81 18.04 16.03
C PRO A 206 -13.72 18.66 14.97
N GLU A 207 -14.89 18.06 14.77
CA GLU A 207 -15.95 18.67 13.97
C GLU A 207 -16.35 19.96 14.70
N GLU A 208 -15.73 21.08 14.32
CA GLU A 208 -16.19 22.42 14.69
C GLU A 208 -17.52 22.65 13.98
N THR A 209 -18.60 22.17 14.61
CA THR A 209 -20.00 22.52 14.33
C THR A 209 -20.52 23.42 15.43
#